data_AF-A0A1Q6HZ57-F1
#
_entry.id   AF-A0A1Q6HZ57-F1
#
_cell.length_a   1.000
_cell.length_b   1.000
_cell.length_c   1.000
_cell.angle_alpha   90.00
_cell.angle_beta   90.00
_cell.angle_gamma   90.00
#
_symmetry.space_group_name_H-M   'P 1'
#
loop_
_entity.id
_entity.type
_entity.pdbx_description
1 polymer ?
#
loop_
_entity_poly.entity_id
_entity_poly.type
_entity_poly.pdbx_seq_one_letter_code
_entity_poly.pdbx_strand_id
1 'polypeptide(L)'
;MKRALFIDRDGTLVIEPPVDYQLDSLEKLVFYPKVFRNLYFIRKQLDFEFVMVTNQDGLGTDSFPEDTFWPAHDKMLKTLEGEGIRFDDILIDRSFPEENSPNRKPRTGMLGRYLSGEYDLANSYVIGDRLTDMQLAANLGAKGIWLRPDDVEARQLLTENTAISPVLITDDWDRITEYLFAGERRGTIRRTTKETDIFVEVNLDGHGRTEISTGLGFFDHMLDQIGKHSGIDLTVRVKGDLEVDEHHTIEDTA
;
A
#
# COMPACT_ATOMS: atom_id res chain seq x y z
N MET A 1 1.10 -15.70 2.28
CA MET A 1 2.39 -14.97 2.37
C MET A 1 2.13 -13.68 3.11
N LYS A 2 3.08 -13.19 3.92
CA LYS A 2 2.90 -11.95 4.69
C LYS A 2 2.95 -10.74 3.76
N ARG A 3 2.31 -9.64 4.12
CA ARG A 3 2.47 -8.36 3.40
C ARG A 3 3.20 -7.37 4.28
N ALA A 4 3.99 -6.50 3.66
CA ALA A 4 4.71 -5.45 4.36
C ALA A 4 4.30 -4.07 3.85
N LEU A 5 4.29 -3.11 4.76
CA LEU A 5 4.15 -1.69 4.48
C LEU A 5 5.48 -1.02 4.87
N PHE A 6 6.32 -0.74 3.87
CA PHE A 6 7.58 -0.03 4.04
C PHE A 6 7.30 1.46 4.03
N ILE A 7 7.66 2.17 5.08
CA ILE A 7 7.29 3.58 5.27
C ILE A 7 8.56 4.39 5.51
N ASP A 8 8.77 5.43 4.69
CA ASP A 8 9.81 6.41 4.98
C ASP A 8 9.48 7.22 6.24
N ARG A 9 10.49 7.83 6.83
CA ARG A 9 10.34 8.65 8.04
C ARG A 9 10.18 10.12 7.70
N ASP A 10 11.25 10.76 7.24
CA ASP A 10 11.28 12.18 6.91
C ASP A 10 10.48 12.43 5.64
N GLY A 11 9.71 13.52 5.60
CA GLY A 11 8.78 13.82 4.50
C GLY A 11 7.51 12.97 4.50
N THR A 12 7.45 11.87 5.27
CA THR A 12 6.37 10.88 5.23
C THR A 12 5.62 10.70 6.54
N LEU A 13 6.33 10.34 7.62
CA LEU A 13 5.76 10.28 8.98
C LEU A 13 5.84 11.64 9.68
N VAL A 14 6.93 12.35 9.43
CA VAL A 14 7.25 13.65 9.98
C VAL A 14 7.62 14.60 8.84
N ILE A 15 7.44 15.89 9.04
CA ILE A 15 7.88 16.91 8.10
C ILE A 15 9.41 16.94 8.13
N GLU A 16 10.03 16.80 6.96
CA GLU A 16 11.48 16.92 6.82
C GLU A 16 11.91 18.38 7.09
N PRO A 17 12.88 18.62 8.00
CA PRO A 17 13.37 19.96 8.26
C PRO A 17 13.95 20.62 6.99
N PRO A 18 13.51 21.83 6.61
CA PRO A 18 13.79 22.38 5.28
C PRO A 18 15.21 22.92 5.07
N VAL A 19 16.04 22.97 6.12
CA VAL A 19 17.37 23.61 6.08
C VAL A 19 18.49 22.59 5.94
N ASP A 20 18.54 21.63 6.86
CA ASP A 20 19.58 20.60 6.93
C ASP A 20 19.05 19.20 6.61
N TYR A 21 17.74 19.06 6.40
CA TYR A 21 17.07 17.78 6.16
C TYR A 21 17.27 16.77 7.31
N GLN A 22 17.62 17.26 8.51
CA GLN A 22 17.95 16.44 9.67
C GLN A 22 17.05 16.78 10.85
N LEU A 23 16.29 15.77 11.29
CA LEU A 23 15.52 15.82 12.53
C LEU A 23 16.43 15.50 13.72
N ASP A 24 17.12 16.53 14.21
CA ASP A 24 18.16 16.47 15.26
C ASP A 24 17.72 17.09 16.61
N SER A 25 16.46 17.48 16.72
CA SER A 25 15.91 18.18 17.89
C SER A 25 14.41 18.00 18.00
N LEU A 26 13.88 18.16 19.22
CA LEU A 26 12.44 17.99 19.49
C LEU A 26 11.62 19.14 18.91
N GLU A 27 12.20 20.32 18.79
CA GLU A 27 11.59 21.52 18.23
C GLU A 27 11.33 21.37 16.73
N LYS A 28 12.15 20.58 16.03
CA LYS A 28 11.96 20.24 14.62
C LYS A 28 10.95 19.12 14.40
N LEU A 29 10.55 18.37 15.44
CA LEU A 29 9.63 17.24 15.31
C LEU A 29 8.20 17.72 15.06
N VAL A 30 7.80 17.68 13.79
CA VAL A 30 6.43 17.96 13.34
C VAL A 30 5.90 16.74 12.60
N PHE A 31 4.79 16.18 13.04
CA PHE A 31 4.17 15.03 12.36
C PHE A 31 3.47 15.46 11.07
N TYR A 32 3.48 14.57 10.08
CA TYR A 32 2.73 14.78 8.85
C TYR A 32 1.22 14.83 9.15
N PRO A 33 0.45 15.75 8.54
CA PRO A 33 -0.99 15.84 8.77
C PRO A 33 -1.71 14.49 8.63
N LYS A 34 -2.60 14.19 9.58
CA LYS A 34 -3.46 12.99 9.61
C LYS A 34 -2.72 11.64 9.72
N VAL A 35 -1.39 11.63 9.88
CA VAL A 35 -0.59 10.39 9.93
C VAL A 35 -1.06 9.44 11.03
N PHE A 36 -1.35 9.96 12.24
CA PHE A 36 -1.78 9.14 13.38
C PHE A 36 -3.08 8.38 13.10
N ARG A 37 -4.14 9.09 12.71
CA ARG A 37 -5.45 8.48 12.45
C ARG A 37 -5.36 7.39 11.39
N ASN A 38 -4.63 7.67 10.32
CA ASN A 38 -4.51 6.79 9.16
C ASN A 38 -3.64 5.58 9.44
N LEU A 39 -2.47 5.75 10.05
CA LEU A 39 -1.64 4.60 10.46
C LEU A 39 -2.33 3.74 11.51
N TYR A 40 -3.05 4.34 12.46
CA TYR A 40 -3.86 3.58 13.42
C TYR A 40 -4.91 2.74 12.70
N PHE A 41 -5.65 3.34 11.77
CA PHE A 41 -6.65 2.63 10.99
C PHE A 41 -6.03 1.48 10.20
N ILE A 42 -4.97 1.74 9.43
CA ILE A 42 -4.22 0.74 8.65
C ILE A 42 -3.77 -0.38 9.60
N ARG A 43 -3.15 -0.06 10.73
CA ARG A 43 -2.65 -1.06 11.68
C ARG A 43 -3.76 -1.92 12.30
N LYS A 44 -4.98 -1.38 12.44
CA LYS A 44 -6.12 -2.10 13.02
C LYS A 44 -6.89 -2.92 12.01
N GLN A 45 -6.98 -2.45 10.77
CA GLN A 45 -7.88 -3.02 9.76
C GLN A 45 -7.14 -3.85 8.71
N LEU A 46 -5.85 -3.60 8.50
CA LEU A 46 -5.06 -4.22 7.44
C LEU A 46 -3.93 -5.07 8.04
N ASP A 47 -3.74 -6.25 7.48
CA ASP A 47 -2.72 -7.21 7.89
C ASP A 47 -1.39 -6.92 7.17
N PHE A 48 -0.73 -5.84 7.58
CA PHE A 48 0.61 -5.46 7.15
C PHE A 48 1.59 -5.50 8.31
N GLU A 49 2.78 -6.04 8.05
CA GLU A 49 3.96 -5.77 8.87
C GLU A 49 4.47 -4.36 8.56
N PHE A 50 4.58 -3.50 9.58
CA PHE A 50 5.02 -2.12 9.42
C PHE A 50 6.54 -2.06 9.54
N VAL A 51 7.20 -1.58 8.48
CA VAL A 51 8.66 -1.51 8.40
C VAL A 51 9.05 -0.07 8.11
N MET A 52 9.76 0.58 9.04
CA MET A 52 10.30 1.91 8.78
C MET A 52 11.60 1.76 7.98
N VAL A 53 11.75 2.49 6.87
CA VAL A 53 12.97 2.46 6.05
C VAL A 53 13.43 3.87 5.77
N THR A 54 14.56 4.28 6.34
CA THR A 54 15.02 5.67 6.27
C THR A 54 16.52 5.77 6.02
N ASN A 55 16.91 6.80 5.26
CA ASN A 55 18.30 7.20 5.07
C ASN A 55 18.58 8.40 5.99
N GLN A 56 19.63 8.33 6.81
CA GLN A 56 20.00 9.35 7.79
C GLN A 56 21.46 9.73 7.55
N ASP A 57 21.65 10.64 6.60
CA ASP A 57 22.95 11.02 6.06
C ASP A 57 23.91 11.48 7.17
N GLY A 58 24.97 10.69 7.40
CA GLY A 58 26.00 10.99 8.38
C GLY A 58 25.62 10.70 9.83
N LEU A 59 24.56 9.93 10.10
CA LEU A 59 24.17 9.58 11.47
C LEU A 59 25.32 8.87 12.22
N GLY A 60 25.75 9.47 13.32
CA GLY A 60 26.88 9.03 14.14
C GLY A 60 28.21 9.72 13.82
N THR A 61 28.21 10.68 12.92
CA THR A 61 29.34 11.58 12.64
C THR A 61 29.16 12.92 13.35
N ASP A 62 30.19 13.77 13.31
CA ASP A 62 30.12 15.12 13.89
C ASP A 62 29.05 16.01 13.23
N SER A 63 28.68 15.75 11.97
CA SER A 63 27.63 16.50 11.28
C SER A 63 26.22 16.05 11.65
N PHE A 64 26.05 14.83 12.16
CA PHE A 64 24.76 14.35 12.66
C PHE A 64 24.93 13.37 13.83
N PRO A 65 25.22 13.88 15.03
CA PRO A 65 25.49 13.05 16.21
C PRO A 65 24.31 12.17 16.62
N GLU A 66 24.61 11.02 17.24
CA GLU A 66 23.58 10.11 17.74
C GLU A 66 22.75 10.73 18.88
N ASP A 67 23.38 11.55 19.73
CA ASP A 67 22.73 12.18 20.88
C ASP A 67 21.73 13.29 20.49
N THR A 68 21.79 13.79 19.25
CA THR A 68 20.79 14.70 18.68
C THR A 68 19.69 13.95 17.93
N PHE A 69 20.03 12.85 17.26
CA PHE A 69 19.06 12.01 16.52
C PHE A 69 18.10 11.23 17.43
N TRP A 70 18.65 10.45 18.38
CA TRP A 70 17.86 9.47 19.15
C TRP A 70 16.73 10.11 19.96
N PRO A 71 16.91 11.27 20.63
CA PRO A 71 15.81 11.88 21.39
C PRO A 71 14.58 12.19 20.54
N ALA A 72 14.77 12.73 19.33
CA ALA A 72 13.67 13.04 18.41
C ALA A 72 13.05 11.77 17.81
N HIS A 73 13.89 10.83 17.39
CA HIS A 73 13.45 9.54 16.86
C HIS A 73 12.62 8.75 17.89
N ASP A 74 13.11 8.60 19.12
CA ASP A 74 12.43 7.88 20.19
C ASP A 74 11.15 8.58 20.62
N LYS A 75 11.14 9.92 20.63
CA LYS A 75 9.92 10.69 20.93
C LYS A 75 8.87 10.46 19.85
N MET A 76 9.25 10.45 18.58
CA MET A 76 8.35 10.11 17.48
C MET A 76 7.75 8.72 17.66
N LEU A 77 8.58 7.70 17.88
CA LEU A 77 8.14 6.32 18.09
C LEU A 77 7.22 6.17 19.29
N LYS A 78 7.57 6.74 20.45
CA LYS A 78 6.74 6.70 21.67
C LYS A 78 5.39 7.39 21.47
N THR A 79 5.34 8.45 20.67
CA THR A 79 4.09 9.16 20.37
C THR A 79 3.19 8.31 19.47
N LEU A 80 3.75 7.68 18.43
CA LEU A 80 3.02 6.73 17.58
C LEU A 80 2.54 5.51 18.36
N GLU A 81 3.39 4.96 19.24
CA GLU A 81 3.04 3.83 20.10
C GLU A 81 1.90 4.18 21.06
N GLY A 82 1.85 5.42 21.57
CA GLY A 82 0.75 5.92 22.39
C GLY A 82 -0.62 5.85 21.72
N GLU A 83 -0.65 5.94 20.38
CA GLU A 83 -1.85 5.75 19.55
C GLU A 83 -2.02 4.29 19.09
N GLY A 84 -1.20 3.36 19.57
CA GLY A 84 -1.25 1.94 19.19
C GLY A 84 -0.59 1.62 17.84
N ILE A 85 0.24 2.54 17.30
CA ILE A 85 0.98 2.36 16.06
C ILE A 85 2.40 1.90 16.41
N ARG A 86 2.73 0.64 16.09
CA ARG A 86 4.05 0.06 16.31
C ARG A 86 4.66 -0.37 14.99
N PHE A 87 5.95 -0.11 14.83
CA PHE A 87 6.75 -0.67 13.75
C PHE A 87 7.29 -2.02 14.20
N ASP A 88 7.17 -3.03 13.34
CA ASP A 88 7.68 -4.37 13.58
C ASP A 88 9.17 -4.46 13.27
N ASP A 89 9.67 -3.55 12.43
CA ASP A 89 11.07 -3.43 12.06
C ASP A 89 11.43 -1.97 11.70
N ILE A 90 12.67 -1.57 11.96
CA ILE A 90 13.18 -0.21 11.72
C ILE A 90 14.57 -0.31 11.11
N LEU A 91 14.68 0.07 9.84
CA LEU A 91 15.87 -0.04 9.02
C LEU A 91 16.42 1.35 8.72
N ILE A 92 17.61 1.65 9.26
CA ILE A 92 18.26 2.97 9.17
C ILE A 92 19.60 2.80 8.45
N ASP A 93 19.73 3.38 7.27
CA ASP A 93 21.02 3.57 6.62
C ASP A 93 21.62 4.89 7.10
N ARG A 94 22.90 4.88 7.46
CA ARG A 94 23.59 6.03 8.06
C ARG A 94 24.56 6.71 7.08
N SER A 95 24.68 6.15 5.89
CA SER A 95 25.74 6.52 4.94
C SER A 95 25.37 7.79 4.19
N PHE A 96 26.38 8.54 3.77
CA PHE A 96 26.21 9.61 2.81
C PHE A 96 25.95 9.05 1.40
N PRO A 97 25.30 9.82 0.51
CA PRO A 97 25.05 9.41 -0.88
C PRO A 97 26.31 8.92 -1.62
N GLU A 98 27.43 9.61 -1.45
CA GLU A 98 28.71 9.33 -2.10
C GLU A 98 29.35 7.99 -1.69
N GLU A 99 29.01 7.48 -0.51
CA GLU A 99 29.54 6.20 -0.01
C GLU A 99 28.94 4.99 -0.73
N ASN A 100 27.87 5.20 -1.51
CA ASN A 100 27.26 4.17 -2.33
C ASN A 100 26.90 2.88 -1.58
N SER A 101 26.53 3.00 -0.30
CA SER A 101 26.12 1.90 0.56
C SER A 101 25.03 1.04 -0.11
N PRO A 102 25.13 -0.31 -0.07
CA PRO A 102 24.08 -1.21 -0.55
C PRO A 102 22.82 -1.13 0.31
N ASN A 103 22.91 -0.57 1.51
CA ASN A 103 21.83 -0.42 2.47
C ASN A 103 21.02 0.86 2.23
N ARG A 104 21.59 1.87 1.56
CA ARG A 104 20.95 3.14 1.27
C ARG A 104 19.85 3.00 0.21
N LYS A 105 18.64 3.49 0.49
CA LYS A 105 17.57 3.58 -0.53
C LYS A 105 18.09 4.34 -1.75
N PRO A 106 17.84 3.88 -2.98
CA PRO A 106 16.83 2.88 -3.37
C PRO A 106 17.30 1.41 -3.34
N ARG A 107 18.51 1.13 -2.85
CA ARG A 107 19.05 -0.24 -2.80
C ARG A 107 18.38 -1.04 -1.68
N THR A 108 18.46 -2.36 -1.78
CA THR A 108 17.68 -3.30 -0.94
C THR A 108 18.50 -4.00 0.14
N GLY A 109 19.74 -3.56 0.42
CA GLY A 109 20.68 -4.26 1.30
C GLY A 109 20.16 -4.53 2.71
N MET A 110 19.43 -3.58 3.31
CA MET A 110 18.82 -3.76 4.64
C MET A 110 17.57 -4.66 4.61
N LEU A 111 16.99 -4.89 3.43
CA LEU A 111 15.70 -5.55 3.27
C LEU A 111 15.81 -7.04 2.91
N GLY A 112 17.00 -7.64 3.07
CA GLY A 112 17.26 -9.04 2.69
C GLY A 112 16.26 -10.05 3.27
N ARG A 113 15.78 -9.82 4.51
CA ARG A 113 14.73 -10.65 5.15
C ARG A 113 13.44 -10.71 4.32
N TYR A 114 13.03 -9.61 3.72
CA TYR A 114 11.78 -9.50 2.97
C TYR A 114 11.87 -10.14 1.58
N LEU A 115 13.08 -10.33 1.06
CA LEU A 115 13.36 -10.96 -0.23
C LEU A 115 13.47 -12.49 -0.15
N SER A 116 13.30 -13.08 1.04
CA SER A 116 13.44 -14.52 1.30
C SER A 116 12.30 -15.41 0.74
N GLY A 117 11.23 -14.80 0.23
CA GLY A 117 10.04 -15.50 -0.31
C GLY A 117 8.89 -15.69 0.70
N GLU A 118 9.05 -15.26 1.94
CA GLU A 118 7.98 -15.29 2.95
C GLU A 118 6.91 -14.19 2.74
N TYR A 119 7.27 -13.14 2.00
CA TYR A 119 6.46 -11.96 1.77
C TYR A 119 5.88 -11.91 0.35
N ASP A 120 4.61 -11.53 0.26
CA ASP A 120 3.93 -11.18 -0.97
C ASP A 120 4.25 -9.72 -1.32
N LEU A 121 5.43 -9.52 -1.93
CA LEU A 121 5.90 -8.18 -2.28
C LEU A 121 5.00 -7.53 -3.34
N ALA A 122 4.40 -8.30 -4.25
CA ALA A 122 3.47 -7.79 -5.25
C ALA A 122 2.21 -7.14 -4.64
N ASN A 123 1.84 -7.53 -3.41
CA ASN A 123 0.79 -6.90 -2.62
C ASN A 123 1.31 -6.17 -1.37
N SER A 124 2.61 -5.88 -1.34
CA SER A 124 3.24 -5.00 -0.36
C SER A 124 3.46 -3.62 -0.97
N TYR A 125 3.70 -2.64 -0.11
CA TYR A 125 3.75 -1.23 -0.51
C TYR A 125 4.96 -0.52 0.09
N VAL A 126 5.53 0.41 -0.66
CA VAL A 126 6.45 1.43 -0.16
C VAL A 126 5.75 2.79 -0.19
N ILE A 127 5.68 3.47 0.94
CA ILE A 127 5.19 4.86 1.06
C ILE A 127 6.39 5.76 1.33
N GLY A 128 6.59 6.75 0.47
CA GLY A 128 7.64 7.75 0.64
C GLY A 128 7.40 8.97 -0.25
N ASP A 129 8.04 10.09 0.07
CA ASP A 129 7.91 11.36 -0.66
C ASP A 129 8.96 11.53 -1.76
N ARG A 130 10.04 10.74 -1.76
CA ARG A 130 11.15 10.87 -2.71
C ARG A 130 11.06 9.82 -3.83
N LEU A 131 11.65 10.15 -4.98
CA LEU A 131 11.84 9.18 -6.08
C LEU A 131 12.65 7.95 -5.64
N THR A 132 13.54 8.10 -4.65
CA THR A 132 14.31 6.98 -4.09
C THR A 132 13.41 5.95 -3.42
N ASP A 133 12.28 6.33 -2.85
CA ASP A 133 11.31 5.39 -2.27
C ASP A 133 10.54 4.67 -3.37
N MET A 134 10.18 5.39 -4.42
CA MET A 134 9.48 4.79 -5.55
C MET A 134 10.39 3.85 -6.34
N GLN A 135 11.68 4.18 -6.47
CA GLN A 135 12.67 3.27 -7.03
C GLN A 135 12.95 2.08 -6.09
N LEU A 136 12.92 2.27 -4.77
CA LEU A 136 12.98 1.15 -3.82
C LEU A 136 11.79 0.20 -4.04
N ALA A 137 10.58 0.72 -4.20
CA ALA A 137 9.38 -0.08 -4.49
C ALA A 137 9.59 -0.95 -5.74
N ALA A 138 10.05 -0.33 -6.82
CA ALA A 138 10.38 -1.03 -8.07
C ALA A 138 11.46 -2.12 -7.86
N ASN A 139 12.53 -1.80 -7.12
CA ASN A 139 13.62 -2.75 -6.85
C ASN A 139 13.17 -3.94 -5.98
N LEU A 140 12.20 -3.74 -5.10
CA LEU A 140 11.59 -4.81 -4.29
C LEU A 140 10.56 -5.64 -5.07
N GLY A 141 10.07 -5.15 -6.20
CA GLY A 141 8.86 -5.69 -6.84
C GLY A 141 7.58 -5.40 -6.05
N ALA A 142 7.60 -4.35 -5.23
CA ALA A 142 6.47 -3.85 -4.47
C ALA A 142 5.78 -2.67 -5.16
N LYS A 143 4.58 -2.31 -4.70
CA LYS A 143 3.84 -1.16 -5.22
C LYS A 143 4.34 0.13 -4.54
N GLY A 144 4.59 1.19 -5.31
CA GLY A 144 4.96 2.49 -4.76
C GLY A 144 3.74 3.40 -4.55
N ILE A 145 3.64 4.04 -3.39
CA ILE A 145 2.70 5.13 -3.11
C ILE A 145 3.53 6.39 -2.89
N TRP A 146 3.45 7.33 -3.84
CA TRP A 146 4.28 8.52 -3.83
C TRP A 146 3.58 9.65 -3.07
N LEU A 147 4.07 9.98 -1.88
CA LEU A 147 3.49 10.99 -1.01
C LEU A 147 3.95 12.41 -1.41
N ARG A 148 3.30 12.98 -2.42
CA ARG A 148 3.53 14.36 -2.90
C ARG A 148 2.34 14.86 -3.71
N PRO A 149 2.24 16.18 -3.99
CA PRO A 149 1.25 16.71 -4.90
C PRO A 149 1.35 16.06 -6.29
N ASP A 150 0.20 15.71 -6.87
CA ASP A 150 0.10 15.21 -8.23
C ASP A 150 0.09 16.37 -9.23
N ASP A 151 1.27 16.95 -9.42
CA ASP A 151 1.50 18.12 -10.27
C ASP A 151 2.31 17.80 -11.54
N VAL A 152 2.50 18.82 -12.38
CA VAL A 152 3.24 18.68 -13.65
C VAL A 152 4.68 18.20 -13.40
N GLU A 153 5.29 18.64 -12.30
CA GLU A 153 6.66 18.27 -11.94
C GLU A 153 6.75 16.78 -11.59
N ALA A 154 5.83 16.26 -10.77
CA ALA A 154 5.73 14.85 -10.45
C ALA A 154 5.61 14.00 -11.72
N ARG A 155 4.74 14.41 -12.65
CA ARG A 155 4.52 13.70 -13.92
C ARG A 155 5.73 13.76 -14.85
N GLN A 156 6.45 14.87 -14.87
CA GLN A 156 7.69 15.00 -15.63
C GLN A 156 8.77 14.06 -15.08
N LEU A 157 8.96 14.04 -13.75
CA LEU A 157 9.92 13.16 -13.11
C LEU A 157 9.67 11.66 -13.41
N LEU A 158 8.41 11.23 -13.47
CA LEU A 158 8.07 9.85 -13.86
C LEU A 158 8.34 9.56 -15.34
N THR A 159 8.15 10.56 -16.21
CA THR A 159 8.49 10.44 -17.63
C THR A 159 10.00 10.24 -17.82
N GLU A 160 10.80 10.92 -17.00
CA GLU A 160 12.26 10.79 -16.99
C GLU A 160 12.74 9.49 -16.33
N ASN A 161 11.92 8.88 -15.44
CA ASN A 161 12.25 7.68 -14.68
C ASN A 161 11.27 6.53 -14.99
N THR A 162 11.28 6.05 -16.24
CA THR A 162 10.31 5.06 -16.75
C THR A 162 10.24 3.72 -16.00
N ALA A 163 11.25 3.37 -15.20
CA ALA A 163 11.22 2.18 -14.34
C ALA A 163 10.32 2.36 -13.09
N ILE A 164 9.94 3.60 -12.77
CA ILE A 164 9.13 3.96 -11.61
C ILE A 164 7.68 4.14 -12.05
N SER A 165 6.77 3.39 -11.44
CA SER A 165 5.34 3.48 -11.69
C SER A 165 4.55 3.40 -10.37
N PRO A 166 4.38 4.52 -9.65
CA PRO A 166 3.62 4.54 -8.43
C PRO A 166 2.16 4.19 -8.73
N VAL A 167 1.56 3.37 -7.87
CA VAL A 167 0.13 3.00 -7.99
C VAL A 167 -0.79 4.11 -7.49
N LEU A 168 -0.25 5.05 -6.72
CA LEU A 168 -0.92 6.24 -6.22
C LEU A 168 0.09 7.39 -6.07
N ILE A 169 -0.32 8.61 -6.44
CA ILE A 169 0.39 9.85 -6.15
C ILE A 169 -0.60 10.75 -5.41
N THR A 170 -0.26 11.17 -4.20
CA THR A 170 -1.14 12.00 -3.36
C THR A 170 -0.33 12.65 -2.25
N ASP A 171 -0.75 13.81 -1.76
CA ASP A 171 -0.22 14.49 -0.57
C ASP A 171 -1.13 14.30 0.67
N ASP A 172 -2.07 13.36 0.63
CA ASP A 172 -3.06 13.14 1.68
C ASP A 172 -3.08 11.69 2.19
N TRP A 173 -2.75 11.51 3.46
CA TRP A 173 -2.81 10.22 4.15
C TRP A 173 -4.21 9.58 4.16
N ASP A 174 -5.29 10.39 4.04
CA ASP A 174 -6.64 9.83 3.88
C ASP A 174 -6.75 9.05 2.57
N ARG A 175 -6.22 9.59 1.47
CA ARG A 175 -6.23 8.92 0.16
C ARG A 175 -5.36 7.67 0.14
N ILE A 176 -4.22 7.70 0.83
CA ILE A 176 -3.38 6.51 1.00
C ILE A 176 -4.16 5.39 1.70
N THR A 177 -4.83 5.73 2.80
CA THR A 177 -5.59 4.75 3.59
C THR A 177 -6.79 4.22 2.83
N GLU A 178 -7.56 5.10 2.17
CA GLU A 178 -8.66 4.72 1.27
C GLU A 178 -8.17 3.74 0.21
N TYR A 179 -7.04 4.02 -0.45
CA TYR A 179 -6.48 3.16 -1.49
C TYR A 179 -6.05 1.79 -0.95
N LEU A 180 -5.32 1.76 0.17
CA LEU A 180 -4.87 0.52 0.80
C LEU A 180 -6.05 -0.33 1.28
N PHE A 181 -7.09 0.29 1.83
CA PHE A 181 -8.29 -0.40 2.31
C PHE A 181 -9.18 -0.87 1.17
N ALA A 182 -9.26 -0.11 0.08
CA ALA A 182 -10.14 -0.43 -1.04
C ALA A 182 -9.80 -1.76 -1.74
N GLY A 183 -8.55 -2.20 -1.63
CA GLY A 183 -8.11 -3.51 -2.13
C GLY A 183 -8.66 -4.71 -1.35
N GLU A 184 -9.19 -4.54 -0.13
CA GLU A 184 -9.54 -5.65 0.77
C GLU A 184 -10.98 -6.13 0.66
N ARG A 185 -11.91 -5.30 0.18
CA ARG A 185 -13.35 -5.67 0.13
C ARG A 185 -13.67 -6.46 -1.14
N ARG A 186 -12.86 -7.48 -1.39
CA ARG A 186 -12.98 -8.41 -2.50
C ARG A 186 -13.25 -9.81 -1.98
N GLY A 187 -14.17 -10.50 -2.63
CA GLY A 187 -14.53 -11.88 -2.31
C GLY A 187 -14.63 -12.70 -3.57
N THR A 188 -14.13 -13.93 -3.53
CA THR A 188 -14.24 -14.88 -4.63
C THR A 188 -14.74 -16.21 -4.08
N ILE A 189 -15.74 -16.79 -4.73
CA ILE A 189 -16.23 -18.12 -4.43
C ILE A 189 -16.37 -18.93 -5.72
N ARG A 190 -16.06 -20.22 -5.63
CA ARG A 190 -16.37 -21.19 -6.67
C ARG A 190 -17.05 -22.40 -6.04
N ARG A 191 -18.17 -22.83 -6.60
CA ARG A 191 -18.92 -24.01 -6.16
C ARG A 191 -19.28 -24.84 -7.38
N THR A 192 -19.11 -26.16 -7.26
CA THR A 192 -19.46 -27.11 -8.31
C THR A 192 -20.30 -28.23 -7.70
N THR A 193 -21.47 -28.47 -8.28
CA THR A 193 -22.38 -29.57 -7.95
C THR A 193 -22.53 -30.48 -9.17
N LYS A 194 -23.53 -31.37 -9.17
CA LYS A 194 -23.90 -32.13 -10.37
C LYS A 194 -24.71 -31.30 -11.36
N GLU A 195 -25.42 -30.28 -10.86
CA GLU A 195 -26.36 -29.45 -11.62
C GLU A 195 -25.69 -28.14 -12.09
N THR A 196 -24.74 -27.61 -11.32
CA THR A 196 -24.15 -26.28 -11.56
C THR A 196 -22.62 -26.21 -11.36
N ASP A 197 -21.93 -25.38 -12.14
CA ASP A 197 -20.55 -24.89 -11.87
C ASP A 197 -20.57 -23.36 -11.86
N ILE A 198 -20.35 -22.78 -10.68
CA ILE A 198 -20.56 -21.37 -10.38
C ILE A 198 -19.26 -20.75 -9.91
N PHE A 199 -18.91 -19.62 -10.51
CA PHE A 199 -17.84 -18.73 -10.07
C PHE A 199 -18.42 -17.32 -9.87
N VAL A 200 -18.20 -16.76 -8.68
CA VAL A 200 -18.56 -15.38 -8.35
C VAL A 200 -17.36 -14.67 -7.77
N GLU A 201 -17.05 -13.48 -8.29
CA GLU A 201 -16.10 -12.54 -7.73
C GLU A 201 -16.79 -11.18 -7.54
N VAL A 202 -16.63 -10.60 -6.37
CA VAL A 202 -17.15 -9.28 -6.02
C VAL A 202 -16.02 -8.38 -5.56
N ASN A 203 -16.03 -7.13 -6.01
CA ASN A 203 -15.21 -6.05 -5.48
C ASN A 203 -16.15 -4.93 -5.03
N LEU A 204 -16.36 -4.81 -3.73
CA LEU A 204 -17.26 -3.79 -3.16
C LEU A 204 -16.77 -2.35 -3.39
N ASP A 205 -15.53 -2.19 -3.84
CA ASP A 205 -14.83 -0.91 -4.01
C ASP A 205 -14.56 -0.66 -5.49
N GLY A 206 -15.36 -1.28 -6.33
CA GLY A 206 -15.32 -1.16 -7.78
C GLY A 206 -15.85 0.16 -8.31
N HIS A 207 -16.13 0.14 -9.61
CA HIS A 207 -16.72 1.26 -10.35
C HIS A 207 -17.93 0.83 -11.17
N GLY A 208 -18.60 -0.26 -10.76
CA GLY A 208 -19.76 -0.81 -11.45
C GLY A 208 -19.42 -1.63 -12.69
N ARG A 209 -18.20 -2.19 -12.79
CA ARG A 209 -17.82 -3.08 -13.91
C ARG A 209 -18.39 -4.48 -13.70
N THR A 210 -19.08 -5.00 -14.71
CA THR A 210 -19.78 -6.28 -14.62
C THR A 210 -19.36 -7.22 -15.74
N GLU A 211 -19.16 -8.50 -15.40
CA GLU A 211 -19.01 -9.59 -16.35
C GLU A 211 -19.93 -10.75 -15.92
N ILE A 212 -21.13 -10.80 -16.50
CA ILE A 212 -22.17 -11.73 -16.10
C ILE A 212 -22.48 -12.70 -17.24
N SER A 213 -22.43 -13.99 -16.95
CA SER A 213 -22.82 -15.05 -17.87
C SER A 213 -23.38 -16.24 -17.09
N THR A 214 -24.70 -16.32 -17.01
CA THR A 214 -25.42 -17.45 -16.38
C THR A 214 -26.06 -18.38 -17.40
N GLY A 215 -26.18 -17.94 -18.65
CA GLY A 215 -26.97 -18.61 -19.69
C GLY A 215 -28.45 -18.20 -19.69
N LEU A 216 -28.89 -17.42 -18.68
CA LEU A 216 -30.26 -16.91 -18.54
C LEU A 216 -30.27 -15.39 -18.73
N GLY A 217 -30.67 -14.90 -19.91
CA GLY A 217 -30.55 -13.48 -20.27
C GLY A 217 -31.29 -12.51 -19.34
N PHE A 218 -32.44 -12.92 -18.78
CA PHE A 218 -33.14 -12.11 -17.79
C PHE A 218 -32.33 -11.97 -16.49
N PHE A 219 -31.78 -13.08 -15.99
CA PHE A 219 -31.01 -13.08 -14.75
C PHE A 219 -29.67 -12.35 -14.92
N ASP A 220 -29.02 -12.52 -16.08
CA ASP A 220 -27.82 -11.76 -16.44
C ASP A 220 -28.07 -10.25 -16.37
N HIS A 221 -29.22 -9.79 -16.89
CA HIS A 221 -29.61 -8.39 -16.84
C HIS A 221 -29.85 -7.90 -15.41
N MET A 222 -30.49 -8.71 -14.56
CA MET A 222 -30.74 -8.35 -13.16
C MET A 222 -29.44 -8.21 -12.35
N LEU A 223 -28.49 -9.14 -12.52
CA LEU A 223 -27.20 -9.08 -11.84
C LEU A 223 -26.31 -7.92 -12.34
N ASP A 224 -26.36 -7.62 -13.64
CA ASP A 224 -25.68 -6.46 -14.24
C ASP A 224 -26.15 -5.14 -13.63
N GLN A 225 -27.47 -5.01 -13.39
CA GLN A 225 -28.05 -3.84 -12.71
C GLN A 225 -27.54 -3.70 -11.28
N ILE A 226 -27.39 -4.80 -10.53
CA ILE A 226 -26.86 -4.77 -9.16
C ILE A 226 -25.45 -4.18 -9.17
N GLY A 227 -24.55 -4.70 -10.01
CA GLY A 227 -23.18 -4.18 -10.13
C GLY A 227 -23.14 -2.70 -10.47
N LYS A 228 -23.84 -2.30 -11.54
CA LYS A 228 -23.85 -0.91 -12.03
C LYS A 228 -24.41 0.09 -11.03
N HIS A 229 -25.53 -0.22 -10.37
CA HIS A 229 -26.21 0.73 -9.51
C HIS A 229 -25.68 0.78 -8.08
N SER A 230 -25.05 -0.30 -7.60
CA SER A 230 -24.37 -0.30 -6.30
C SER A 230 -22.93 0.23 -6.36
N GLY A 231 -22.35 0.35 -7.57
CA GLY A 231 -20.98 0.80 -7.77
C GLY A 231 -19.92 -0.28 -7.52
N ILE A 232 -20.32 -1.53 -7.30
CA ILE A 232 -19.40 -2.65 -7.08
C ILE A 232 -19.01 -3.28 -8.42
N ASP A 233 -17.79 -3.82 -8.53
CA ASP A 233 -17.47 -4.69 -9.66
C ASP A 233 -17.95 -6.12 -9.35
N LEU A 234 -18.58 -6.78 -10.32
CA LEU A 234 -19.19 -8.09 -10.15
C LEU A 234 -18.93 -8.98 -11.36
N THR A 235 -18.27 -10.12 -11.12
CA THR A 235 -18.07 -11.18 -12.12
C THR A 235 -18.87 -12.40 -11.70
N VAL A 236 -19.77 -12.87 -12.55
CA VAL A 236 -20.57 -14.09 -12.31
C VAL A 236 -20.50 -14.96 -13.56
N ARG A 237 -19.98 -16.17 -13.41
CA ARG A 237 -19.91 -17.17 -14.49
C ARG A 237 -20.55 -18.46 -14.00
N VAL A 238 -21.61 -18.89 -14.67
CA VAL A 238 -22.37 -20.09 -14.30
C VAL A 238 -22.52 -21.00 -15.52
N LYS A 239 -22.36 -22.30 -15.28
CA LYS A 239 -22.80 -23.36 -16.18
C LYS A 239 -23.81 -24.20 -15.43
N GLY A 240 -25.09 -24.08 -15.76
CA GLY A 240 -26.15 -24.91 -15.22
C GLY A 240 -26.70 -25.91 -16.23
N ASP A 241 -27.52 -26.83 -15.74
CA ASP A 241 -28.25 -27.86 -16.48
C ASP A 241 -29.55 -27.31 -17.10
N LEU A 242 -29.42 -26.26 -17.92
CA LEU A 242 -30.54 -25.53 -18.53
C LEU A 242 -31.43 -26.40 -19.45
N GLU A 243 -30.98 -27.60 -19.81
CA GLU A 243 -31.80 -28.60 -20.50
C GLU A 243 -32.86 -29.27 -19.63
N VAL A 244 -32.69 -29.25 -18.30
CA VAL A 244 -33.67 -29.74 -17.32
C VAL A 244 -34.67 -28.62 -17.07
N ASP A 245 -34.21 -27.51 -16.46
CA ASP A 245 -34.89 -26.22 -16.33
C ASP A 245 -33.92 -25.15 -15.76
N GLU A 246 -34.42 -23.94 -15.47
CA GLU A 246 -33.60 -22.84 -14.94
C GLU A 246 -33.41 -22.80 -13.41
N HIS A 247 -34.10 -23.63 -12.61
CA HIS A 247 -34.22 -23.34 -11.17
C HIS A 247 -32.91 -23.54 -10.42
N HIS A 248 -32.14 -24.60 -10.73
CA HIS A 248 -30.84 -24.81 -10.10
C HIS A 248 -29.88 -23.65 -10.38
N THR A 249 -29.86 -23.13 -11.61
CA THR A 249 -29.01 -22.00 -12.00
C THR A 249 -29.34 -20.75 -11.18
N ILE A 250 -30.63 -20.45 -10.98
CA ILE A 250 -31.06 -19.28 -10.21
C ILE A 250 -30.80 -19.48 -8.72
N GLU A 251 -31.23 -20.62 -8.16
CA GLU A 251 -31.16 -20.92 -6.73
C GLU A 251 -29.71 -21.01 -6.24
N ASP A 252 -28.83 -21.69 -6.97
CA ASP A 252 -27.45 -21.88 -6.53
C ASP A 252 -26.58 -20.62 -6.71
N THR A 253 -26.99 -19.68 -7.57
CA THR A 253 -26.26 -18.43 -7.84
C THR A 253 -26.62 -17.29 -6.90
N ALA A 254 -27.86 -17.27 -6.37
CA ALA A 254 -28.39 -16.21 -5.50
C ALA A 254 -27.85 -16.30 -4.06
#